data_AF-A0A372JNL6-F1
#
_entry.id   AF-A0A372JNL6-F1
#
_cell.length_a   1.000
_cell.length_b   1.000
_cell.length_c   1.000
_cell.angle_alpha   90.00
_cell.angle_beta   90.00
_cell.angle_gamma   90.00
#
_symmetry.space_group_name_H-M   'P 1'
#
loop_
_entity.id
_entity.type
_entity.pdbx_description
1 polymer ?
#
loop_
_entity_poly.entity_id
_entity_poly.type
_entity_poly.pdbx_seq_one_letter_code
_entity_poly.pdbx_strand_id
1 'polypeptide(L)'
;DGPSTGGRPPARLAFDAAGGAVLVANLGQSRGQLAVCDLAGTILGRADADLPPGRLPEVALPALVEQWTALLGECGLDASAVRGAGIGAPDPADFDLWDTAPVAERFGVPVLLDNEVNVAALGEHRVHHPDVADLLFVKVSTGIGAGLISGGRIQRGAQRAAGELGHVPVADGPGVTCRCGNLDCVEAVAGGAALVALSSAPDLPTLVARAQEQDAEAVLLVRDAGRRLGEVIAAAVNILNPAVVILGGDLTAAYEPLVAGVREVVYRRATALATRSLRIEPSRLGELAGLTGCAAMVLDHTLAPEAVDAALTSA
;
A
#
# COMPACT_ATOMS: atom_id res chain seq x y z
N ASP A 1 7.54 0.12 -38.67
CA ASP A 1 6.93 0.78 -39.85
C ASP A 1 5.50 0.33 -40.09
N GLY A 2 4.62 1.25 -40.51
CA GLY A 2 3.26 0.93 -40.97
C GLY A 2 3.18 0.85 -42.50
N PRO A 3 2.13 0.26 -43.08
CA PRO A 3 1.98 0.17 -44.53
C PRO A 3 1.96 1.57 -45.16
N SER A 4 2.68 1.72 -46.27
CA SER A 4 2.80 2.99 -47.02
C SER A 4 1.46 3.40 -47.62
N THR A 5 1.05 4.64 -47.39
CA THR A 5 -0.16 5.26 -47.98
C THR A 5 0.16 6.20 -49.15
N GLY A 6 1.38 6.16 -49.70
CA GLY A 6 1.79 6.96 -50.87
C GLY A 6 2.40 8.34 -50.56
N GLY A 7 2.67 8.65 -49.29
CA GLY A 7 3.35 9.87 -48.82
C GLY A 7 4.63 9.59 -48.02
N ARG A 8 5.20 10.62 -47.37
CA ARG A 8 6.33 10.45 -46.43
C ARG A 8 5.92 9.44 -45.34
N PRO A 9 6.72 8.38 -45.10
CA PRO A 9 6.36 7.35 -44.12
C PRO A 9 6.07 7.97 -42.74
N PRO A 10 4.98 7.59 -42.06
CA PRO A 10 4.69 8.10 -40.73
C PRO A 10 5.77 7.60 -39.75
N ALA A 11 6.38 8.53 -39.02
CA ALA A 11 7.28 8.19 -37.92
C ALA A 11 6.46 7.61 -36.76
N ARG A 12 6.93 6.48 -36.20
CA ARG A 12 6.36 5.90 -34.98
C ARG A 12 7.20 6.37 -33.81
N LEU A 13 6.54 6.94 -32.82
CA LEU A 13 7.12 7.20 -31.51
C LEU A 13 6.72 6.05 -30.58
N ALA A 14 7.66 5.59 -29.78
CA ALA A 14 7.42 4.62 -28.70
C ALA A 14 7.98 5.21 -27.42
N PHE A 15 7.35 4.90 -26.30
CA PHE A 15 7.85 5.29 -24.99
C PHE A 15 9.07 4.43 -24.65
N ASP A 16 10.19 5.08 -24.35
CA ASP A 16 11.42 4.40 -23.95
C ASP A 16 11.39 4.13 -22.44
N ALA A 17 10.75 3.03 -22.06
CA ALA A 17 10.66 2.62 -20.65
C ALA A 17 12.04 2.39 -20.02
N ALA A 18 13.03 1.96 -20.81
CA ALA A 18 14.39 1.68 -20.36
C ALA A 18 15.28 2.93 -20.28
N GLY A 19 14.77 4.11 -20.68
CA GLY A 19 15.50 5.38 -20.69
C GLY A 19 15.78 5.98 -19.30
N GLY A 20 15.36 5.29 -18.23
CA GLY A 20 15.63 5.64 -16.85
C GLY A 20 15.04 4.64 -15.87
N ALA A 21 15.26 4.90 -14.58
CA ALA A 21 14.73 4.09 -13.50
C ALA A 21 14.19 4.95 -12.35
N VAL A 22 13.31 4.35 -11.56
CA VAL A 22 12.84 4.91 -10.28
C VAL A 22 13.18 3.94 -9.15
N LEU A 23 13.56 4.50 -8.00
CA LEU A 23 13.87 3.75 -6.80
C LEU A 23 12.65 3.74 -5.89
N VAL A 24 12.25 2.58 -5.40
CA VAL A 24 11.03 2.48 -4.57
C VAL A 24 11.27 1.62 -3.34
N ALA A 25 10.68 2.03 -2.23
CA ALA A 25 10.66 1.27 -0.99
C ALA A 25 9.28 1.33 -0.37
N ASN A 26 8.83 0.23 0.21
CA ASN A 26 7.63 0.18 1.04
C ASN A 26 7.98 -0.42 2.39
N LEU A 27 7.84 0.38 3.44
CA LEU A 27 8.30 0.10 4.78
C LEU A 27 7.09 -0.06 5.68
N GLY A 28 6.64 -1.30 5.87
CA GLY A 28 5.64 -1.63 6.88
C GLY A 28 6.26 -1.72 8.27
N GLN A 29 5.40 -1.90 9.29
CA GLN A 29 5.84 -2.01 10.68
C GLN A 29 6.80 -3.19 10.91
N SER A 30 6.52 -4.34 10.31
CA SER A 30 7.28 -5.58 10.53
C SER A 30 8.26 -5.92 9.40
N ARG A 31 7.92 -5.57 8.14
CA ARG A 31 8.72 -5.88 6.95
C ARG A 31 8.86 -4.64 6.08
N GLY A 32 9.99 -4.52 5.40
CA GLY A 32 10.22 -3.50 4.39
C GLY A 32 10.74 -4.16 3.13
N GLN A 33 10.43 -3.61 1.97
CA GLN A 33 10.94 -4.05 0.69
C GLN A 33 11.41 -2.86 -0.10
N LEU A 34 12.34 -3.09 -1.03
CA LEU A 34 12.85 -2.10 -1.96
C LEU A 34 13.00 -2.68 -3.36
N ALA A 35 12.90 -1.84 -4.38
CA ALA A 35 13.04 -2.22 -5.77
C ALA A 35 13.60 -1.09 -6.64
N VAL A 36 14.13 -1.50 -7.78
CA VAL A 36 14.45 -0.63 -8.93
C VAL A 36 13.41 -0.93 -10.01
N CYS A 37 12.73 0.09 -10.51
CA CYS A 37 11.74 -0.04 -11.59
C CYS A 37 12.14 0.78 -12.81
N ASP A 38 11.74 0.35 -14.00
CA ASP A 38 11.85 1.14 -15.23
C ASP A 38 10.78 2.26 -15.28
N LEU A 39 10.77 3.07 -16.35
CA LEU A 39 9.80 4.16 -16.50
C LEU A 39 8.38 3.69 -16.86
N ALA A 40 8.17 2.39 -17.12
CA ALA A 40 6.84 1.79 -17.24
C ALA A 40 6.35 1.21 -15.90
N GLY A 41 7.16 1.27 -14.84
CA GLY A 41 6.85 0.70 -13.53
C GLY A 41 7.15 -0.80 -13.43
N THR A 42 7.86 -1.39 -14.40
CA THR A 42 8.30 -2.77 -14.35
C THR A 42 9.44 -2.92 -13.34
N ILE A 43 9.30 -3.82 -12.37
CA ILE A 43 10.36 -4.13 -11.40
C ILE A 43 11.52 -4.84 -12.11
N LEU A 44 12.70 -4.22 -12.11
CA LEU A 44 13.94 -4.78 -12.68
C LEU A 44 14.71 -5.62 -11.65
N GLY A 45 14.68 -5.19 -10.39
CA GLY A 45 15.28 -5.88 -9.26
C GLY A 45 14.54 -5.53 -7.97
N ARG A 46 14.49 -6.48 -7.03
CA ARG A 46 13.85 -6.29 -5.72
C ARG A 46 14.60 -7.02 -4.62
N ALA A 47 14.54 -6.48 -3.41
CA ALA A 47 15.07 -7.11 -2.21
C ALA A 47 14.16 -6.81 -1.01
N ASP A 48 14.21 -7.65 0.01
CA ASP A 48 13.74 -7.26 1.33
C ASP A 48 14.68 -6.20 1.88
N ALA A 49 14.13 -5.15 2.49
CA ALA A 49 14.91 -4.07 3.05
C ALA A 49 15.46 -4.51 4.41
N ASP A 50 16.79 -4.69 4.47
CA ASP A 50 17.50 -4.96 5.72
C ASP A 50 17.60 -3.66 6.53
N LEU A 51 16.64 -3.48 7.43
CA LEU A 51 16.51 -2.29 8.27
C LEU A 51 16.57 -2.67 9.74
N PRO A 52 17.19 -1.83 10.59
CA PRO A 52 17.26 -2.09 12.02
C PRO A 52 15.87 -2.13 12.67
N PRO A 53 15.74 -2.82 13.83
CA PRO A 53 14.51 -2.82 14.61
C PRO A 53 14.02 -1.40 14.90
N GLY A 54 12.71 -1.17 14.81
CA GLY A 54 12.10 0.14 15.01
C GLY A 54 12.06 1.01 13.75
N ARG A 55 12.91 0.74 12.74
CA ARG A 55 12.88 1.39 11.41
C ARG A 55 12.90 2.93 11.49
N LEU A 56 13.64 3.47 12.46
CA LEU A 56 13.76 4.92 12.65
C LEU A 56 14.33 5.58 11.38
N PRO A 57 13.75 6.71 10.91
CA PRO A 57 14.11 7.28 9.62
C PRO A 57 15.59 7.59 9.46
N GLU A 58 16.26 8.05 10.53
CA GLU A 58 17.68 8.42 10.52
C GLU A 58 18.61 7.25 10.23
N VAL A 59 18.19 6.01 10.50
CA VAL A 59 18.96 4.80 10.16
C VAL A 59 18.40 4.11 8.92
N ALA A 60 17.09 4.22 8.69
CA ALA A 60 16.43 3.59 7.55
C ALA A 60 16.89 4.18 6.21
N LEU A 61 16.99 5.51 6.11
CA LEU A 61 17.30 6.18 4.85
C LEU A 61 18.75 5.93 4.36
N PRO A 62 19.80 6.01 5.20
CA PRO A 62 21.14 5.60 4.79
C PRO A 62 21.22 4.14 4.34
N ALA A 63 20.55 3.23 5.06
CA ALA A 63 20.51 1.81 4.70
C ALA A 63 19.82 1.58 3.35
N LEU A 64 18.73 2.32 3.05
CA LEU A 64 18.08 2.28 1.74
C LEU A 64 19.00 2.80 0.64
N VAL A 65 19.76 3.88 0.88
CA VAL A 65 20.74 4.40 -0.09
C VAL A 65 21.78 3.35 -0.46
N GLU A 66 22.35 2.66 0.53
CA GLU A 66 23.33 1.61 0.31
C GLU A 66 22.73 0.45 -0.49
N GLN A 67 21.55 -0.03 -0.08
CA GLN A 67 20.88 -1.17 -0.72
C GLN A 67 20.41 -0.85 -2.14
N TRP A 68 19.85 0.34 -2.40
CA TRP A 68 19.51 0.76 -3.76
C TRP A 68 20.74 0.94 -4.65
N THR A 69 21.86 1.46 -4.10
CA THR A 69 23.11 1.58 -4.86
C THR A 69 23.58 0.20 -5.32
N ALA A 70 23.54 -0.81 -4.44
CA ALA A 70 23.89 -2.18 -4.79
C ALA A 70 22.92 -2.76 -5.83
N LEU A 71 21.60 -2.63 -5.61
CA LEU A 71 20.58 -3.19 -6.49
C LEU A 71 20.57 -2.55 -7.89
N LEU A 72 20.86 -1.25 -8.00
CA LEU A 72 21.08 -0.58 -9.29
C LEU A 72 22.24 -1.23 -10.06
N GLY A 73 23.36 -1.48 -9.37
CA GLY A 73 24.52 -2.15 -9.97
C GLY A 73 24.20 -3.56 -10.47
N GLU A 74 23.40 -4.32 -9.73
CA GLU A 74 22.90 -5.64 -10.16
C GLU A 74 22.01 -5.56 -11.40
N CYS A 75 21.26 -4.47 -11.57
CA CYS A 75 20.45 -4.18 -12.75
C CYS A 75 21.27 -3.63 -13.93
N GLY A 76 22.59 -3.43 -13.78
CA GLY A 76 23.44 -2.82 -14.80
C GLY A 76 23.19 -1.32 -14.99
N LEU A 77 22.63 -0.66 -13.97
CA LEU A 77 22.32 0.77 -13.97
C LEU A 77 23.23 1.51 -12.98
N ASP A 78 23.37 2.81 -13.17
CA ASP A 78 24.04 3.70 -12.22
C ASP A 78 23.11 4.83 -11.76
N ALA A 79 23.60 5.68 -10.85
CA ALA A 79 22.82 6.78 -10.30
C ALA A 79 22.31 7.77 -11.37
N SER A 80 23.00 7.90 -12.51
CA SER A 80 22.59 8.81 -13.60
C SER A 80 21.35 8.32 -14.36
N ALA A 81 21.01 7.03 -14.23
CA ALA A 81 19.77 6.48 -14.79
C ALA A 81 18.53 6.80 -13.93
N VAL A 82 18.73 7.18 -12.66
CA VAL A 82 17.62 7.43 -11.73
C VAL A 82 16.90 8.72 -12.09
N ARG A 83 15.56 8.72 -12.01
CA ARG A 83 14.69 9.88 -12.28
C ARG A 83 13.89 10.33 -11.06
N GLY A 84 13.76 9.48 -10.06
CA GLY A 84 13.02 9.77 -8.83
C GLY A 84 13.09 8.62 -7.85
N ALA A 85 12.76 8.89 -6.59
CA ALA A 85 12.62 7.89 -5.55
C ALA A 85 11.28 8.02 -4.81
N GLY A 86 10.72 6.90 -4.34
CA GLY A 86 9.42 6.82 -3.68
C GLY A 86 9.45 5.93 -2.46
N ILE A 87 8.97 6.43 -1.33
CA ILE A 87 8.98 5.74 -0.05
C ILE A 87 7.55 5.67 0.49
N GLY A 88 7.07 4.45 0.71
CA GLY A 88 5.91 4.17 1.54
C GLY A 88 6.38 3.98 2.97
N ALA A 89 6.03 4.90 3.87
CA ALA A 89 6.46 4.88 5.26
C ALA A 89 5.31 4.53 6.22
N PRO A 90 5.60 3.97 7.40
CA PRO A 90 4.61 3.83 8.46
C PRO A 90 4.26 5.21 9.02
N ASP A 91 3.04 5.33 9.54
CA ASP A 91 2.49 6.46 10.31
C ASP A 91 2.72 7.88 9.72
N PRO A 92 1.69 8.54 9.15
CA PRO A 92 1.80 9.92 8.66
C PRO A 92 2.24 10.93 9.71
N ALA A 93 2.05 10.65 11.01
CA ALA A 93 2.44 11.55 12.09
C ALA A 93 3.96 11.75 12.19
N ASP A 94 4.75 10.77 11.72
CA ASP A 94 6.19 10.80 11.82
C ASP A 94 6.86 11.38 10.56
N PHE A 95 6.10 11.80 9.54
CA PHE A 95 6.67 12.20 8.24
C PHE A 95 7.67 13.36 8.31
N ASP A 96 7.55 14.24 9.30
CA ASP A 96 8.52 15.32 9.53
C ASP A 96 9.89 14.78 10.01
N LEU A 97 9.92 13.55 10.55
CA LEU A 97 11.14 12.84 10.94
C LEU A 97 11.81 12.13 9.76
N TRP A 98 11.08 11.92 8.65
CA TRP A 98 11.60 11.29 7.43
C TRP A 98 12.34 12.31 6.56
N ASP A 99 13.50 12.78 7.02
CA ASP A 99 14.36 13.67 6.24
C ASP A 99 14.96 12.94 5.03
N THR A 100 14.32 13.09 3.88
CA THR A 100 14.74 12.44 2.62
C THR A 100 16.03 13.00 2.00
N ALA A 101 16.67 14.01 2.60
CA ALA A 101 17.88 14.64 2.07
C ALA A 101 18.99 13.62 1.69
N PRO A 102 19.32 12.58 2.48
CA PRO A 102 20.35 11.62 2.12
C PRO A 102 20.08 10.89 0.79
N VAL A 103 18.81 10.57 0.52
CA VAL A 103 18.39 9.92 -0.74
C VAL A 103 18.46 10.93 -1.88
N ALA A 104 17.93 12.14 -1.67
CA ALA A 104 17.92 13.19 -2.67
C ALA A 104 19.34 13.61 -3.09
N GLU A 105 20.26 13.77 -2.14
CA GLU A 105 21.66 14.15 -2.37
C GLU A 105 22.44 13.04 -3.08
N ARG A 106 22.23 11.77 -2.71
CA ARG A 106 22.94 10.63 -3.30
C ARG A 106 22.64 10.47 -4.79
N PHE A 107 21.37 10.62 -5.17
CA PHE A 107 20.87 10.29 -6.50
C PHE A 107 20.55 11.53 -7.35
N GLY A 108 20.46 12.72 -6.74
CA GLY A 108 20.19 13.98 -7.45
C GLY A 108 18.78 14.06 -8.01
N VAL A 109 17.80 13.45 -7.34
CA VAL A 109 16.42 13.29 -7.84
C VAL A 109 15.37 13.64 -6.77
N PRO A 110 14.13 13.98 -7.17
CA PRO A 110 13.04 14.16 -6.22
C PRO A 110 12.75 12.85 -5.47
N VAL A 111 12.45 12.99 -4.17
CA VAL A 111 12.05 11.89 -3.30
C VAL A 111 10.63 12.16 -2.80
N LEU A 112 9.73 11.22 -3.04
CA LEU A 112 8.33 11.31 -2.63
C LEU A 112 8.07 10.36 -1.46
N LEU A 113 7.35 10.87 -0.46
CA LEU A 113 6.99 10.12 0.74
C LEU A 113 5.47 10.07 0.88
N ASP A 114 4.95 8.88 1.14
CA ASP A 114 3.54 8.70 1.51
C ASP A 114 3.33 7.51 2.42
N ASN A 115 2.11 7.34 2.92
CA ASN A 115 1.77 6.25 3.83
C ASN A 115 1.81 4.91 3.09
N GLU A 116 2.39 3.90 3.72
CA GLU A 116 2.55 2.55 3.14
C GLU A 116 1.22 1.92 2.68
N VAL A 117 0.11 2.21 3.38
CA VAL A 117 -1.23 1.75 3.01
C VAL A 117 -1.82 2.57 1.86
N ASN A 118 -1.55 3.88 1.81
CA ASN A 118 -1.95 4.73 0.68
C ASN A 118 -1.28 4.31 -0.62
N VAL A 119 0.04 4.05 -0.60
CA VAL A 119 0.74 3.57 -1.78
C VAL A 119 0.24 2.17 -2.17
N ALA A 120 -0.01 1.27 -1.23
CA ALA A 120 -0.62 -0.03 -1.56
C ALA A 120 -1.98 0.11 -2.26
N ALA A 121 -2.83 1.02 -1.79
CA ALA A 121 -4.11 1.34 -2.43
C ALA A 121 -3.92 1.87 -3.86
N LEU A 122 -2.95 2.78 -4.05
CA LEU A 122 -2.60 3.32 -5.36
C LEU A 122 -2.10 2.22 -6.31
N GLY A 123 -1.29 1.28 -5.83
CA GLY A 123 -0.78 0.15 -6.60
C GLY A 123 -1.92 -0.73 -7.13
N GLU A 124 -2.82 -1.17 -6.23
CA GLU A 124 -3.99 -1.98 -6.61
C GLU A 124 -4.90 -1.24 -7.61
N HIS A 125 -5.13 0.05 -7.35
CA HIS A 125 -5.93 0.89 -8.24
C HIS A 125 -5.34 0.97 -9.63
N ARG A 126 -4.05 1.28 -9.76
CA ARG A 126 -3.41 1.43 -11.08
C ARG A 126 -3.40 0.16 -11.91
N VAL A 127 -3.12 -0.99 -11.28
CA VAL A 127 -2.90 -2.23 -12.03
C VAL A 127 -4.21 -2.99 -12.26
N HIS A 128 -5.12 -2.99 -11.29
CA HIS A 128 -6.29 -3.87 -11.31
C HIS A 128 -7.62 -3.13 -11.33
N HIS A 129 -7.64 -1.83 -10.99
CA HIS A 129 -8.87 -1.04 -10.92
C HIS A 129 -8.75 0.37 -11.51
N PRO A 130 -8.07 0.58 -12.68
CA PRO A 130 -7.79 1.93 -13.18
C PRO A 130 -9.05 2.73 -13.49
N ASP A 131 -10.15 2.05 -13.85
CA ASP A 131 -11.44 2.66 -14.17
C ASP A 131 -12.34 2.88 -12.94
N VAL A 132 -11.90 2.50 -11.74
CA VAL A 132 -12.67 2.67 -10.50
C VAL A 132 -12.34 4.01 -9.87
N ALA A 133 -13.35 4.89 -9.76
CA ALA A 133 -13.17 6.20 -9.15
C ALA A 133 -13.11 6.14 -7.62
N ASP A 134 -13.90 5.26 -6.99
CA ASP A 134 -14.05 5.19 -5.53
C ASP A 134 -13.72 3.78 -5.02
N LEU A 135 -12.64 3.67 -4.26
CA LEU A 135 -12.06 2.41 -3.79
C LEU A 135 -11.55 2.59 -2.36
N LEU A 136 -11.84 1.61 -1.51
CA LEU A 136 -11.30 1.52 -0.15
C LEU A 136 -10.38 0.30 -0.06
N PHE A 137 -9.09 0.52 0.10
CA PHE A 137 -8.13 -0.52 0.42
C PHE A 137 -8.01 -0.63 1.93
N VAL A 138 -8.11 -1.83 2.49
CA VAL A 138 -7.98 -2.10 3.92
C VAL A 138 -6.86 -3.12 4.11
N LYS A 139 -5.77 -2.68 4.73
CA LYS A 139 -4.65 -3.55 5.09
C LYS A 139 -4.89 -4.15 6.47
N VAL A 140 -4.84 -5.47 6.56
CA VAL A 140 -4.99 -6.24 7.80
C VAL A 140 -3.73 -7.09 7.97
N SER A 141 -2.81 -6.60 8.79
CA SER A 141 -1.50 -7.21 9.12
C SER A 141 -1.32 -7.15 10.64
N THR A 142 -0.10 -6.95 11.15
CA THR A 142 0.17 -6.61 12.56
C THR A 142 -0.80 -5.54 13.10
N GLY A 143 -1.05 -4.50 12.30
CA GLY A 143 -2.06 -3.47 12.54
C GLY A 143 -3.14 -3.43 11.45
N ILE A 144 -4.01 -2.43 11.52
CA ILE A 144 -5.08 -2.17 10.54
C ILE A 144 -4.99 -0.74 10.06
N GLY A 145 -4.91 -0.55 8.75
CA GLY A 145 -4.95 0.76 8.11
C GLY A 145 -5.77 0.73 6.83
N ALA A 146 -6.15 1.90 6.32
CA ALA A 146 -6.87 1.99 5.06
C ALA A 146 -6.31 3.07 4.14
N GLY A 147 -6.34 2.81 2.83
CA GLY A 147 -6.08 3.79 1.79
C GLY A 147 -7.38 4.07 1.04
N LEU A 148 -7.72 5.35 0.88
CA LEU A 148 -8.96 5.77 0.24
C LEU A 148 -8.65 6.43 -1.10
N ILE A 149 -9.28 5.93 -2.16
CA ILE A 149 -9.34 6.59 -3.45
C ILE A 149 -10.76 7.09 -3.65
N SER A 150 -10.89 8.37 -3.98
CA SER A 150 -12.16 8.97 -4.37
C SER A 150 -11.96 9.92 -5.53
N GLY A 151 -12.86 9.86 -6.52
CA GLY A 151 -12.69 10.56 -7.79
C GLY A 151 -11.40 10.19 -8.54
N GLY A 152 -10.94 8.94 -8.39
CA GLY A 152 -9.71 8.42 -9.00
C GLY A 152 -8.41 8.95 -8.36
N ARG A 153 -8.50 9.59 -7.18
CA ARG A 153 -7.35 10.19 -6.49
C ARG A 153 -7.24 9.68 -5.06
N ILE A 154 -6.01 9.42 -4.63
CA ILE A 154 -5.73 9.07 -3.24
C ILE A 154 -6.10 10.24 -2.33
N GLN A 155 -6.80 9.94 -1.24
CA GLN A 155 -7.30 10.88 -0.26
C GLN A 155 -6.38 10.84 0.97
N ARG A 156 -5.70 11.96 1.23
CA ARG A 156 -4.81 12.11 2.40
C ARG A 156 -5.49 12.88 3.54
N GLY A 157 -6.50 13.68 3.24
CA GLY A 157 -7.15 14.55 4.24
C GLY A 157 -6.27 15.76 4.63
N ALA A 158 -6.79 16.60 5.53
CA ALA A 158 -6.20 17.90 5.84
C ALA A 158 -4.79 17.83 6.47
N GLN A 159 -4.54 16.78 7.25
CA GLN A 159 -3.27 16.54 7.93
C GLN A 159 -2.69 15.16 7.60
N ARG A 160 -2.97 14.65 6.39
CA ARG A 160 -2.51 13.32 5.95
C ARG A 160 -3.03 12.13 6.77
N ALA A 161 -4.02 12.34 7.62
CA ALA A 161 -4.62 11.36 8.53
C ALA A 161 -5.91 10.70 7.99
N ALA A 162 -6.26 10.88 6.71
CA ALA A 162 -7.35 10.11 6.12
C ALA A 162 -6.95 8.63 6.02
N GLY A 163 -7.87 7.73 6.36
CA GLY A 163 -7.60 6.28 6.29
C GLY A 163 -7.17 5.62 7.60
N GLU A 164 -7.20 6.34 8.73
CA GLU A 164 -6.98 5.82 10.09
C GLU A 164 -8.15 4.94 10.60
N LEU A 165 -8.61 4.01 9.74
CA LEU A 165 -9.72 3.10 9.96
C LEU A 165 -9.47 2.20 11.18
N GLY A 166 -8.21 1.82 11.42
CA GLY A 166 -7.78 1.00 12.54
C GLY A 166 -8.11 1.59 13.91
N HIS A 167 -8.25 2.92 14.00
CA HIS A 167 -8.50 3.65 15.24
C HIS A 167 -9.98 3.97 15.47
N VAL A 168 -10.88 3.46 14.63
CA VAL A 168 -12.32 3.54 14.87
C VAL A 168 -12.71 2.49 15.92
N PRO A 169 -13.40 2.86 17.00
CA PRO A 169 -13.83 1.91 18.02
C PRO A 169 -14.93 0.99 17.50
N VAL A 170 -14.89 -0.28 17.89
CA VAL A 170 -15.98 -1.23 17.63
C VAL A 170 -17.07 -1.13 18.69
N ALA A 171 -18.29 -1.54 18.35
CA ALA A 171 -19.35 -1.65 19.35
C ALA A 171 -19.10 -2.88 20.25
N ASP A 172 -19.45 -2.77 21.53
CA ASP A 172 -19.35 -3.86 22.51
C ASP A 172 -17.95 -4.51 22.54
N GLY A 173 -16.92 -3.65 22.59
CA GLY A 173 -15.53 -4.06 22.72
C GLY A 173 -15.18 -4.54 24.14
N PRO A 174 -14.06 -5.28 24.29
CA PRO A 174 -13.62 -5.83 25.57
C PRO A 174 -13.02 -4.81 26.55
N GLY A 175 -12.95 -3.52 26.22
CA GLY A 175 -12.29 -2.49 27.01
C GLY A 175 -10.76 -2.48 26.85
N VAL A 176 -10.24 -2.91 25.70
CA VAL A 176 -8.79 -2.99 25.42
C VAL A 176 -8.28 -1.60 25.05
N THR A 177 -7.17 -1.18 25.68
CA THR A 177 -6.51 0.08 25.34
C THR A 177 -5.71 -0.04 24.04
N CYS A 178 -6.00 0.85 23.09
CA CYS A 178 -5.26 1.00 21.85
C CYS A 178 -3.99 1.84 22.07
N ARG A 179 -2.97 1.65 21.23
CA ARG A 179 -1.74 2.49 21.25
C ARG A 179 -2.02 3.99 21.06
N CYS A 180 -3.12 4.36 20.42
CA CYS A 180 -3.53 5.75 20.23
C CYS A 180 -4.18 6.37 21.49
N GLY A 181 -4.33 5.61 22.57
CA GLY A 181 -4.93 6.05 23.84
C GLY A 181 -6.43 5.82 23.97
N ASN A 182 -7.13 5.48 22.90
CA ASN A 182 -8.57 5.16 22.94
C ASN A 182 -8.81 3.70 23.39
N LEU A 183 -10.07 3.38 23.66
CA LEU A 183 -10.51 2.01 23.93
C LEU A 183 -11.13 1.39 22.68
N ASP A 184 -10.91 0.09 22.52
CA ASP A 184 -11.61 -0.78 21.57
C ASP A 184 -11.55 -0.36 20.10
N CYS A 185 -10.49 0.36 19.71
CA CYS A 185 -10.12 0.56 18.32
C CYS A 185 -10.09 -0.80 17.60
N VAL A 186 -10.61 -0.87 16.37
CA VAL A 186 -10.69 -2.12 15.62
C VAL A 186 -9.32 -2.79 15.45
N GLU A 187 -8.24 -2.02 15.30
CA GLU A 187 -6.88 -2.54 15.29
C GLU A 187 -6.51 -3.25 16.61
N ALA A 188 -6.88 -2.66 17.75
CA ALA A 188 -6.54 -3.19 19.08
C ALA A 188 -7.25 -4.50 19.41
N VAL A 189 -8.37 -4.79 18.74
CA VAL A 189 -9.20 -5.98 18.99
C VAL A 189 -9.18 -7.01 17.86
N ALA A 190 -8.84 -6.60 16.64
CA ALA A 190 -8.91 -7.43 15.43
C ALA A 190 -7.65 -7.35 14.54
N GLY A 191 -6.65 -6.53 14.89
CA GLY A 191 -5.36 -6.52 14.24
C GLY A 191 -4.56 -7.78 14.53
N GLY A 192 -3.56 -8.08 13.70
CA GLY A 192 -2.75 -9.29 13.82
C GLY A 192 -2.06 -9.43 15.17
N ALA A 193 -1.57 -8.33 15.76
CA ALA A 193 -0.99 -8.35 17.11
C ALA A 193 -2.01 -8.78 18.18
N ALA A 194 -3.25 -8.30 18.07
CA ALA A 194 -4.34 -8.67 18.99
C ALA A 194 -4.70 -10.15 18.84
N LEU A 195 -4.78 -10.65 17.61
CA LEU A 195 -5.14 -12.03 17.34
C LEU A 195 -4.06 -13.02 17.77
N VAL A 196 -2.78 -12.67 17.57
CA VAL A 196 -1.67 -13.46 18.11
C VAL A 196 -1.77 -13.56 19.63
N ALA A 197 -2.01 -12.43 20.32
CA ALA A 197 -2.15 -12.40 21.78
C ALA A 197 -3.36 -13.20 22.31
N LEU A 198 -4.41 -13.36 21.50
CA LEU A 198 -5.61 -14.15 21.82
C LEU A 198 -5.50 -15.63 21.43
N SER A 199 -4.46 -16.01 20.69
CA SER A 199 -4.29 -17.35 20.15
C SER A 199 -3.17 -18.11 20.85
N SER A 200 -3.13 -19.41 20.65
CA SER A 200 -1.98 -20.25 21.00
C SER A 200 -0.82 -20.19 19.97
N ALA A 201 -0.94 -19.41 18.89
CA ALA A 201 0.14 -19.25 17.91
C ALA A 201 1.20 -18.25 18.39
N PRO A 202 2.51 -18.49 18.15
CA PRO A 202 3.57 -17.61 18.61
C PRO A 202 3.67 -16.30 17.80
N ASP A 203 3.19 -16.32 16.56
CA ASP A 203 3.26 -15.19 15.63
C ASP A 203 2.13 -15.24 14.59
N LEU A 204 1.99 -14.15 13.85
CA LEU A 204 0.95 -13.98 12.85
C LEU A 204 1.07 -14.97 11.68
N PRO A 205 2.28 -15.23 11.10
CA PRO A 205 2.44 -16.26 10.08
C PRO A 205 1.93 -17.64 10.52
N THR A 206 2.22 -18.05 11.76
CA THR A 206 1.76 -19.33 12.30
C THR A 206 0.25 -19.35 12.48
N LEU A 207 -0.35 -18.26 12.98
CA LEU A 207 -1.81 -18.15 13.10
C LEU A 207 -2.50 -18.29 11.74
N VAL A 208 -1.98 -17.60 10.72
CA VAL A 208 -2.48 -17.64 9.35
C VAL A 208 -2.35 -19.04 8.75
N ALA A 209 -1.20 -19.70 8.91
CA ALA A 209 -0.98 -21.07 8.44
C ALA A 209 -1.99 -22.05 9.08
N ARG A 210 -2.21 -21.96 10.39
CA ARG A 210 -3.22 -22.76 11.10
C ARG A 210 -4.64 -22.52 10.57
N ALA A 211 -5.01 -21.26 10.30
CA ALA A 211 -6.30 -20.95 9.69
C ALA A 211 -6.46 -21.56 8.29
N GLN A 212 -5.40 -21.59 7.48
CA GLN A 212 -5.39 -22.26 6.18
C GLN A 212 -5.59 -23.77 6.31
N GLU A 213 -4.97 -24.38 7.31
CA GLU A 213 -5.10 -25.80 7.66
C GLU A 213 -6.44 -26.15 8.35
N GLN A 214 -7.38 -25.21 8.43
CA GLN A 214 -8.71 -25.38 9.05
C GLN A 214 -8.67 -25.68 10.55
N ASP A 215 -7.64 -25.21 11.26
CA ASP A 215 -7.61 -25.20 12.72
C ASP A 215 -8.79 -24.37 13.27
N ALA A 216 -9.58 -24.97 14.15
CA ALA A 216 -10.83 -24.38 14.62
C ALA A 216 -10.64 -23.07 15.40
N GLU A 217 -9.59 -22.98 16.23
CA GLU A 217 -9.28 -21.78 17.01
C GLU A 217 -8.90 -20.63 16.05
N ALA A 218 -7.98 -20.89 15.13
CA ALA A 218 -7.50 -19.89 14.18
C ALA A 218 -8.61 -19.40 13.24
N VAL A 219 -9.42 -20.31 12.68
CA VAL A 219 -10.55 -19.97 11.81
C VAL A 219 -11.58 -19.11 12.54
N LEU A 220 -11.91 -19.43 13.79
CA LEU A 220 -12.85 -18.64 14.59
C LEU A 220 -12.28 -17.26 14.90
N LEU A 221 -11.04 -17.16 15.36
CA LEU A 221 -10.41 -15.87 15.64
C LEU A 221 -10.36 -14.96 14.42
N VAL A 222 -9.96 -15.48 13.25
CA VAL A 222 -9.90 -14.71 12.01
C VAL A 222 -11.30 -14.28 11.54
N ARG A 223 -12.31 -15.14 11.67
CA ARG A 223 -13.70 -14.80 11.32
C ARG A 223 -14.26 -13.74 12.27
N ASP A 224 -13.94 -13.82 13.55
CA ASP A 224 -14.38 -12.87 14.56
C ASP A 224 -13.74 -11.50 14.35
N ALA A 225 -12.44 -11.48 14.02
CA ALA A 225 -11.74 -10.29 13.55
C ALA A 225 -12.42 -9.68 12.32
N GLY A 226 -12.79 -10.52 11.35
CA GLY A 226 -13.54 -10.12 10.17
C GLY A 226 -14.88 -9.45 10.51
N ARG A 227 -15.61 -9.96 11.51
CA ARG A 227 -16.86 -9.33 11.96
C ARG A 227 -16.60 -7.95 12.57
N ARG A 228 -15.61 -7.81 13.45
CA ARG A 228 -15.19 -6.54 14.06
C ARG A 228 -14.79 -5.51 12.99
N LEU A 229 -13.98 -5.94 12.04
CA LEU A 229 -13.58 -5.12 10.89
C LEU A 229 -14.78 -4.73 10.03
N GLY A 230 -15.70 -5.67 9.79
CA GLY A 230 -16.93 -5.43 9.05
C GLY A 230 -17.83 -4.36 9.68
N GLU A 231 -17.79 -4.16 11.01
CA GLU A 231 -18.53 -3.08 11.68
C GLU A 231 -18.07 -1.71 11.21
N VAL A 232 -16.75 -1.53 11.14
CA VAL A 232 -16.12 -0.27 10.75
C VAL A 232 -16.18 -0.08 9.22
N ILE A 233 -15.95 -1.15 8.44
CA ILE A 233 -16.12 -1.12 6.98
C ILE A 233 -17.56 -0.77 6.61
N ALA A 234 -18.59 -1.26 7.32
CA ALA A 234 -19.97 -0.91 7.05
C ALA A 234 -20.24 0.59 7.18
N ALA A 235 -19.68 1.23 8.21
CA ALA A 235 -19.76 2.68 8.38
C ALA A 235 -19.02 3.41 7.24
N ALA A 236 -17.80 2.97 6.90
CA ALA A 236 -17.04 3.54 5.80
C ALA A 236 -17.78 3.40 4.45
N VAL A 237 -18.42 2.26 4.18
CA VAL A 237 -19.23 2.05 2.97
C VAL A 237 -20.40 3.02 2.90
N ASN A 238 -21.09 3.28 4.02
CA ASN A 238 -22.19 4.23 4.04
C ASN A 238 -21.76 5.69 3.84
N ILE A 239 -20.54 6.05 4.30
CA ILE A 239 -20.03 7.42 4.22
C ILE A 239 -19.36 7.69 2.86
N LEU A 240 -18.54 6.75 2.40
CA LEU A 240 -17.66 6.90 1.25
C LEU A 240 -18.26 6.32 -0.03
N ASN A 241 -19.21 5.39 0.09
CA ASN A 241 -19.85 4.69 -1.03
C ASN A 241 -18.85 4.17 -2.08
N PRO A 242 -17.82 3.39 -1.69
CA PRO A 242 -16.85 2.87 -2.64
C PRO A 242 -17.49 1.81 -3.54
N ALA A 243 -17.01 1.71 -4.78
CA ALA A 243 -17.42 0.62 -5.67
C ALA A 243 -16.74 -0.72 -5.28
N VAL A 244 -15.55 -0.64 -4.70
CA VAL A 244 -14.73 -1.80 -4.30
C VAL A 244 -14.10 -1.58 -2.93
N VAL A 245 -14.22 -2.57 -2.05
CA VAL A 245 -13.39 -2.72 -0.86
C VAL A 245 -12.38 -3.83 -1.12
N ILE A 246 -11.09 -3.50 -1.07
CA ILE A 246 -10.00 -4.46 -1.23
C ILE A 246 -9.44 -4.79 0.16
N LEU A 247 -9.35 -6.07 0.48
CA LEU A 247 -8.68 -6.55 1.68
C LEU A 247 -7.26 -6.99 1.31
N GLY A 248 -6.25 -6.35 1.88
CA GLY A 248 -4.83 -6.72 1.72
C GLY A 248 -4.15 -6.97 3.06
N GLY A 249 -2.85 -7.31 3.03
CA GLY A 249 -2.04 -7.59 4.23
C GLY A 249 -1.99 -9.07 4.62
N ASP A 250 -1.19 -9.39 5.62
CA ASP A 250 -0.79 -10.76 5.95
C ASP A 250 -1.96 -11.67 6.32
N LEU A 251 -3.02 -11.12 6.95
CA LEU A 251 -4.20 -11.91 7.31
C LEU A 251 -5.00 -12.38 6.10
N THR A 252 -4.82 -11.77 4.94
CA THR A 252 -5.55 -12.15 3.73
C THR A 252 -5.07 -13.47 3.13
N ALA A 253 -3.94 -14.03 3.59
CA ALA A 253 -3.61 -15.43 3.31
C ALA A 253 -4.64 -16.40 3.94
N ALA A 254 -5.39 -15.98 4.97
CA ALA A 254 -6.59 -16.65 5.49
C ALA A 254 -7.87 -15.91 5.03
N TYR A 255 -7.95 -15.57 3.74
CA TYR A 255 -9.00 -14.71 3.17
C TYR A 255 -10.43 -15.17 3.48
N GLU A 256 -10.74 -16.45 3.28
CA GLU A 256 -12.10 -16.98 3.36
C GLU A 256 -12.79 -16.74 4.72
N PRO A 257 -12.22 -17.13 5.88
CA PRO A 257 -12.83 -16.82 7.17
C PRO A 257 -12.91 -15.31 7.43
N LEU A 258 -11.88 -14.55 7.04
CA LEU A 258 -11.85 -13.10 7.24
C LEU A 258 -12.97 -12.40 6.47
N VAL A 259 -13.06 -12.65 5.16
CA VAL A 259 -14.05 -12.03 4.28
C VAL A 259 -15.46 -12.49 4.62
N ALA A 260 -15.65 -13.73 5.08
CA ALA A 260 -16.94 -14.21 5.55
C ALA A 260 -17.44 -13.36 6.74
N GLY A 261 -16.59 -13.08 7.72
CA GLY A 261 -16.91 -12.18 8.83
C GLY A 261 -17.20 -10.75 8.38
N VAL A 262 -16.38 -10.20 7.48
CA VAL A 262 -16.57 -8.85 6.93
C VAL A 262 -17.92 -8.74 6.20
N ARG A 263 -18.19 -9.64 5.26
CA ARG A 263 -19.42 -9.66 4.45
C ARG A 263 -20.67 -9.81 5.30
N GLU A 264 -20.62 -10.67 6.32
CA GLU A 264 -21.74 -10.86 7.26
C GLU A 264 -22.20 -9.53 7.84
N VAL A 265 -21.24 -8.70 8.31
CA VAL A 265 -21.56 -7.45 8.98
C VAL A 265 -21.84 -6.33 7.99
N VAL A 266 -21.07 -6.21 6.91
CA VAL A 266 -21.25 -5.17 5.89
C VAL A 266 -22.64 -5.28 5.25
N TYR A 267 -23.04 -6.46 4.78
CA TYR A 267 -24.36 -6.61 4.15
C TYR A 267 -25.53 -6.49 5.13
N ARG A 268 -25.28 -6.63 6.43
CA ARG A 268 -26.29 -6.42 7.48
C ARG A 268 -26.41 -4.96 7.91
N ARG A 269 -25.31 -4.20 7.95
CA ARG A 269 -25.25 -2.86 8.55
C ARG A 269 -25.12 -1.71 7.54
N ALA A 270 -24.59 -1.96 6.34
CA ALA A 270 -24.56 -0.96 5.29
C ALA A 270 -25.91 -0.87 4.57
N THR A 271 -26.20 0.29 3.97
CA THR A 271 -27.46 0.50 3.26
C THR A 271 -27.54 -0.39 2.02
N ALA A 272 -28.76 -0.83 1.67
CA ALA A 272 -29.00 -1.61 0.46
C ALA A 272 -28.57 -0.88 -0.82
N LEU A 273 -28.62 0.46 -0.83
CA LEU A 273 -28.15 1.27 -1.95
C LEU A 273 -26.62 1.20 -2.09
N ALA A 274 -25.88 1.41 -0.99
CA ALA A 274 -24.42 1.39 -1.01
C ALA A 274 -23.84 -0.01 -1.28
N THR A 275 -24.59 -1.07 -0.97
CA THR A 275 -24.14 -2.47 -1.19
C THR A 275 -24.60 -3.07 -2.51
N ARG A 276 -25.46 -2.39 -3.28
CA ARG A 276 -26.10 -2.92 -4.48
C ARG A 276 -25.12 -3.50 -5.51
N SER A 277 -23.98 -2.82 -5.70
CA SER A 277 -22.92 -3.22 -6.62
C SER A 277 -21.54 -3.23 -5.94
N LEU A 278 -21.51 -3.21 -4.61
CA LEU A 278 -20.26 -3.22 -3.87
C LEU A 278 -19.56 -4.56 -4.06
N ARG A 279 -18.28 -4.51 -4.40
CA ARG A 279 -17.42 -5.69 -4.44
C ARG A 279 -16.48 -5.68 -3.24
N ILE A 280 -16.31 -6.85 -2.62
CA ILE A 280 -15.32 -7.05 -1.55
C ILE A 280 -14.38 -8.15 -2.04
N GLU A 281 -13.13 -7.79 -2.32
CA GLU A 281 -12.16 -8.60 -3.06
C GLU A 281 -10.82 -8.67 -2.31
N PRO A 282 -10.00 -9.72 -2.51
CA PRO A 282 -8.64 -9.74 -2.00
C PRO A 282 -7.73 -8.82 -2.83
N SER A 283 -6.67 -8.32 -2.20
CA SER A 283 -5.53 -7.71 -2.90
C SER A 283 -4.93 -8.71 -3.89
N ARG A 284 -4.70 -8.26 -5.12
CA ARG A 284 -4.15 -9.09 -6.21
C ARG A 284 -2.65 -8.92 -6.36
N LEU A 285 -2.11 -7.76 -6.00
CA LEU A 285 -0.66 -7.52 -5.96
C LEU A 285 -0.01 -8.10 -4.71
N GLY A 286 -0.78 -8.36 -3.65
CA GLY A 286 -0.27 -8.91 -2.40
C GLY A 286 0.87 -8.06 -1.83
N GLU A 287 2.01 -8.70 -1.57
CA GLU A 287 3.21 -8.01 -1.04
C GLU A 287 3.74 -6.91 -1.98
N LEU A 288 3.50 -7.02 -3.29
CA LEU A 288 3.98 -6.06 -4.28
C LEU A 288 3.12 -4.78 -4.37
N ALA A 289 1.96 -4.73 -3.69
CA ALA A 289 1.04 -3.59 -3.79
C ALA A 289 1.72 -2.27 -3.44
N GLY A 290 2.49 -2.25 -2.34
CA GLY A 290 3.18 -1.06 -1.87
C GLY A 290 4.31 -0.60 -2.80
N LEU A 291 5.15 -1.52 -3.28
CA LEU A 291 6.23 -1.19 -4.23
C LEU A 291 5.68 -0.65 -5.55
N THR A 292 4.64 -1.32 -6.07
CA THR A 292 3.93 -0.90 -7.29
C THR A 292 3.32 0.48 -7.13
N GLY A 293 2.71 0.73 -5.96
CA GLY A 293 2.18 2.02 -5.56
C GLY A 293 3.21 3.14 -5.47
N CYS A 294 4.38 2.86 -4.88
CA CYS A 294 5.48 3.80 -4.84
C CYS A 294 5.99 4.12 -6.24
N ALA A 295 6.15 3.11 -7.10
CA ALA A 295 6.58 3.32 -8.49
C ALA A 295 5.58 4.20 -9.23
N ALA A 296 4.29 3.86 -9.10
CA ALA A 296 3.19 4.65 -9.59
C ALA A 296 3.27 6.12 -9.13
N MET A 297 3.41 6.36 -7.82
CA MET A 297 3.49 7.71 -7.26
C MET A 297 4.66 8.52 -7.86
N VAL A 298 5.84 7.91 -7.97
CA VAL A 298 7.03 8.57 -8.52
C VAL A 298 6.86 8.84 -10.01
N LEU A 299 6.36 7.87 -10.78
CA LEU A 299 6.19 8.01 -12.22
C LEU A 299 5.15 9.09 -12.58
N ASP A 300 4.07 9.22 -11.81
CA ASP A 300 3.10 10.31 -12.02
C ASP A 300 3.73 11.69 -11.81
N HIS A 301 4.69 11.80 -10.90
CA HIS A 301 5.39 13.05 -10.65
C HIS A 301 6.47 13.33 -11.70
N THR A 302 7.32 12.34 -11.99
CA THR A 302 8.48 12.51 -12.88
C THR A 302 8.08 12.59 -14.35
N LEU A 303 6.96 11.97 -14.74
CA LEU A 303 6.43 11.98 -16.11
C LEU A 303 5.23 12.92 -16.26
N ALA A 304 4.92 13.75 -15.25
CA ALA A 304 3.94 14.82 -15.38
C ALA A 304 4.34 15.76 -16.52
N PRO A 305 3.40 16.27 -17.34
CA PRO A 305 3.71 17.18 -18.44
C PRO A 305 4.61 18.35 -18.03
N GLU A 306 4.35 18.96 -16.88
CA GLU A 306 5.13 20.08 -16.36
C GLU A 306 6.56 19.68 -15.98
N ALA A 307 6.75 18.47 -15.45
CA ALA A 307 8.07 17.95 -15.09
C ALA A 307 8.89 17.62 -16.35
N VAL A 308 8.24 17.04 -17.36
CA VAL A 308 8.85 16.76 -18.67
C VAL A 308 9.25 18.05 -19.37
N ASP A 309 8.35 19.05 -19.42
CA ASP A 309 8.62 20.36 -20.01
C ASP A 309 9.80 21.05 -19.30
N ALA A 310 9.84 21.02 -17.97
CA ALA A 310 10.95 21.57 -17.19
C ALA A 310 12.28 20.88 -17.54
N ALA A 311 12.30 19.55 -17.60
CA ALA A 311 13.50 18.79 -17.95
C ALA A 311 14.01 19.14 -19.35
N LEU A 312 13.11 19.25 -20.35
CA LEU A 312 13.47 19.60 -21.73
C LEU A 312 14.01 21.02 -21.87
N THR A 313 13.59 21.96 -21.03
CA THR A 313 14.10 23.34 -21.04
C THR A 313 15.43 23.51 -20.31
N SER A 314 15.79 22.56 -19.44
CA SER A 314 17.03 22.57 -18.66
C SER A 314 18.21 21.84 -19.34
N ALA A 315 17.95 21.13 -20.44
CA ALA A 315 18.91 20.36 -21.24
C ALA A 315 19.43 21.16 -22.45
#